data_AF-A0A4Q6E807-F1
#
_entry.id   AF-A0A4Q6E807-F1
#
_cell.length_a   1.000
_cell.length_b   1.000
_cell.length_c   1.000
_cell.angle_alpha   90.00
_cell.angle_beta   90.00
_cell.angle_gamma   90.00
#
_symmetry.space_group_name_H-M   'P 1'
#
loop_
_entity.id
_entity.type
_entity.pdbx_description
1 polymer ?
#
loop_
_entity_poly.entity_id
_entity_poly.type
_entity_poly.pdbx_seq_one_letter_code
_entity_poly.pdbx_strand_id
1 'polypeptide(L)'
;MNLVIRGAVLFITFLIFAISASAQKKKSSPRKKTDNTQLVDPFIGTQGKGHTYPGAVLPYGMVQLNPVTRTSGVAYQYADTVVYGFSTALSHTTDSTEQNEILFMPTTGTPRLNLEERPSV
;
A
#
# COMPACT_ATOMS: atom_id res chain seq x y z
N MET A 1 26.34 -69.70 3.42
CA MET A 1 25.82 -68.42 2.88
C MET A 1 26.58 -67.21 3.45
N ASN A 2 27.90 -67.28 3.27
CA ASN A 2 28.91 -66.32 2.82
C ASN A 2 28.79 -64.85 3.29
N LEU A 3 29.63 -64.51 4.28
CA LEU A 3 29.93 -63.18 4.82
C LEU A 3 30.09 -62.08 3.74
N VAL A 4 30.60 -62.44 2.56
CA VAL A 4 30.77 -61.56 1.39
C VAL A 4 29.45 -60.98 0.90
N ILE A 5 28.36 -61.76 0.90
CA ILE A 5 27.04 -61.30 0.43
C ILE A 5 26.45 -60.28 1.40
N ARG A 6 26.65 -60.47 2.71
CA ARG A 6 26.20 -59.53 3.75
C ARG A 6 26.96 -58.19 3.68
N GLY A 7 28.26 -58.24 3.41
CA GLY A 7 29.07 -57.03 3.20
C GLY A 7 28.64 -56.23 1.97
N ALA A 8 28.35 -56.91 0.86
CA ALA A 8 27.88 -56.26 -0.38
C ALA A 8 26.51 -55.58 -0.19
N VAL A 9 25.58 -56.22 0.51
CA VAL A 9 24.24 -55.64 0.78
C VAL A 9 24.33 -54.39 1.66
N LEU A 10 25.15 -54.40 2.72
CA LEU A 10 25.36 -53.23 3.59
C LEU A 10 26.04 -52.06 2.86
N PHE A 11 26.96 -52.35 1.94
CA PHE A 11 27.62 -51.33 1.14
C PHE A 11 26.66 -50.67 0.13
N ILE A 12 25.80 -51.47 -0.50
CA ILE A 12 24.79 -50.96 -1.45
C ILE A 12 23.73 -50.10 -0.74
N THR A 13 23.25 -50.51 0.44
CA THR A 13 22.29 -49.70 1.21
C THR A 13 22.91 -48.39 1.70
N PHE A 14 24.18 -48.39 2.08
CA PHE A 14 24.90 -47.16 2.43
C PHE A 14 25.07 -46.22 1.23
N LEU A 15 25.37 -46.76 0.03
CA LEU A 15 25.47 -45.97 -1.19
C LEU A 15 24.14 -45.31 -1.57
N ILE A 16 23.03 -46.05 -1.47
CA ILE A 16 21.69 -45.52 -1.75
C ILE A 16 21.33 -44.39 -0.77
N PHE A 17 21.68 -44.55 0.51
CA PHE A 17 21.45 -43.52 1.52
C PHE A 17 22.29 -42.25 1.26
N ALA A 18 23.56 -42.40 0.87
CA ALA A 18 24.45 -41.28 0.55
C ALA A 18 23.99 -40.48 -0.70
N ILE A 19 23.47 -41.18 -1.72
CA ILE A 19 22.92 -40.54 -2.92
C ILE A 19 21.63 -39.77 -2.59
N SER A 20 20.77 -40.33 -1.74
CA SER A 20 19.53 -39.68 -1.31
C SER A 20 19.81 -38.41 -0.48
N ALA A 21 20.86 -38.42 0.33
CA ALA A 21 21.29 -37.26 1.12
C ALA A 21 21.87 -36.10 0.28
N SER A 22 22.50 -36.39 -0.87
CA SER A 22 23.04 -35.35 -1.77
C SER A 22 21.98 -34.65 -2.63
N ALA A 23 20.76 -35.19 -2.74
CA ALA A 23 19.70 -34.62 -3.57
C ALA A 23 18.95 -33.44 -2.91
N GLN A 24 19.20 -33.14 -1.63
CA GLN A 24 18.41 -32.17 -0.86
C GLN A 24 19.13 -30.84 -0.59
N LYS A 25 19.62 -30.15 -1.62
CA LYS A 25 19.90 -28.70 -1.52
C LYS A 25 19.63 -27.96 -2.84
N LYS A 26 18.35 -27.85 -3.23
CA LYS A 26 17.92 -26.76 -4.12
C LYS A 26 17.65 -25.51 -3.28
N LYS A 27 18.61 -24.59 -3.21
CA LYS A 27 18.33 -23.21 -2.78
C LYS A 27 17.40 -22.62 -3.84
N SER A 28 16.13 -22.40 -3.49
CA SER A 28 15.25 -21.57 -4.30
C SER A 28 15.87 -20.17 -4.37
N SER A 29 16.21 -19.73 -5.58
CA SER A 29 16.54 -18.33 -5.84
C SER A 29 15.34 -17.47 -5.40
N PRO A 30 15.55 -16.33 -4.71
CA PRO A 30 14.44 -15.46 -4.38
C PRO A 30 13.78 -15.00 -5.68
N ARG A 31 12.54 -15.44 -5.92
CA ARG A 31 11.75 -14.95 -7.06
C ARG A 31 11.51 -13.47 -6.82
N LYS A 32 12.09 -12.62 -7.68
CA LYS A 32 11.83 -11.18 -7.67
C LYS A 32 10.31 -10.99 -7.81
N LYS A 33 9.64 -10.54 -6.74
CA LYS A 33 8.23 -10.17 -6.81
C LYS A 33 8.12 -8.95 -7.71
N THR A 34 7.25 -9.02 -8.71
CA THR A 34 6.83 -7.84 -9.47
C THR A 34 5.95 -7.00 -8.57
N ASP A 35 6.27 -5.71 -8.45
CA ASP A 35 5.46 -4.74 -7.74
C ASP A 35 4.56 -4.00 -8.73
N ASN A 36 3.28 -4.37 -8.78
CA ASN A 36 2.32 -3.74 -9.70
C ASN A 36 1.83 -2.38 -9.20
N THR A 37 2.11 -1.98 -7.95
CA THR A 37 1.66 -0.68 -7.43
C THR A 37 2.31 0.48 -8.18
N GLN A 38 3.45 0.24 -8.83
CA GLN A 38 4.14 1.19 -9.70
C GLN A 38 3.33 1.59 -10.95
N LEU A 39 2.28 0.85 -11.30
CA LEU A 39 1.40 1.17 -12.43
C LEU A 39 0.21 2.06 -12.04
N VAL A 40 0.01 2.32 -10.75
CA VAL A 40 -1.13 3.07 -10.23
C VAL A 40 -0.74 4.54 -10.08
N ASP A 41 -1.49 5.42 -10.72
CA ASP A 41 -1.42 6.87 -10.49
C ASP A 41 -2.71 7.33 -9.75
N PRO A 42 -2.62 7.65 -8.44
CA PRO A 42 -3.76 8.12 -7.65
C PRO A 42 -4.35 9.46 -8.10
N PHE A 43 -3.65 10.23 -8.96
CA PHE A 43 -4.12 11.53 -9.43
C PHE A 43 -5.03 11.44 -10.66
N ILE A 44 -5.14 10.28 -11.31
CA ILE A 44 -6.06 10.09 -12.43
C ILE A 44 -7.51 10.28 -11.95
N GLY A 45 -8.23 11.20 -12.60
CA GLY A 45 -9.62 11.54 -12.27
C GLY A 45 -9.80 12.60 -11.18
N THR A 46 -8.70 13.09 -10.59
CA THR A 46 -8.76 14.10 -9.51
C THR A 46 -9.02 15.52 -10.00
N GLN A 47 -9.03 15.74 -11.31
CA GLN A 47 -9.34 17.03 -11.94
C GLN A 47 -10.65 16.95 -12.73
N GLY A 48 -11.43 18.02 -12.68
CA GLY A 48 -12.66 18.14 -13.46
C GLY A 48 -13.75 17.21 -12.92
N LYS A 49 -14.36 16.38 -13.79
CA LYS A 49 -15.56 15.58 -13.48
C LYS A 49 -15.30 14.16 -12.96
N GLY A 50 -14.04 13.75 -12.82
CA GLY A 50 -13.74 12.40 -12.31
C GLY A 50 -14.09 12.25 -10.84
N HIS A 51 -13.91 13.32 -10.06
CA HIS A 51 -14.17 13.41 -8.63
C HIS A 51 -13.52 12.26 -7.82
N THR A 52 -12.35 11.80 -8.26
CA THR A 52 -11.51 10.87 -7.48
C THR A 52 -10.60 11.66 -6.54
N TYR A 53 -9.89 10.96 -5.66
CA TYR A 53 -8.98 11.56 -4.68
C TYR A 53 -7.70 10.73 -4.52
N PRO A 54 -6.55 11.37 -4.26
CA PRO A 54 -5.27 10.68 -4.10
C PRO A 54 -5.07 10.23 -2.64
N GLY A 55 -5.97 9.39 -2.13
CA GLY A 55 -5.96 8.95 -0.73
C GLY A 55 -5.05 7.75 -0.46
N ALA A 56 -4.48 7.71 0.75
CA ALA A 56 -3.67 6.57 1.21
C ALA A 56 -4.58 5.52 1.86
N VAL A 57 -5.04 4.55 1.06
CA VAL A 57 -6.05 3.57 1.49
C VAL A 57 -5.65 2.14 1.14
N LEU A 58 -5.99 1.21 2.03
CA LEU A 58 -5.93 -0.21 1.72
C LEU A 58 -7.15 -0.61 0.86
N PRO A 59 -7.05 -1.69 0.04
CA PRO A 59 -8.23 -2.27 -0.59
C PRO A 59 -9.28 -2.60 0.47
N TYR A 60 -10.48 -2.02 0.33
CA TYR A 60 -11.60 -2.14 1.28
C TYR A 60 -11.28 -1.63 2.70
N GLY A 61 -10.33 -0.70 2.83
CA GLY A 61 -10.01 -0.08 4.11
C GLY A 61 -11.22 0.65 4.72
N MET A 62 -11.41 0.49 6.02
CA MET A 62 -12.51 1.13 6.76
C MET A 62 -12.35 2.65 6.89
N VAL A 63 -11.13 3.16 6.70
CA VAL A 63 -10.80 4.59 6.82
C VAL A 63 -10.12 5.04 5.54
N GLN A 64 -10.60 6.16 5.00
CA GLN A 64 -10.08 6.77 3.78
C GLN A 64 -9.44 8.11 4.12
N LEU A 65 -8.11 8.16 4.26
CA LEU A 65 -7.40 9.42 4.54
C LEU A 65 -6.96 10.08 3.23
N ASN A 66 -7.30 11.35 3.04
CA ASN A 66 -6.97 12.10 1.82
C ASN A 66 -6.65 13.59 2.10
N PRO A 67 -5.88 14.24 1.20
CA PRO A 67 -5.70 15.69 1.24
C PRO A 67 -7.01 16.42 0.93
N VAL A 68 -7.17 17.62 1.52
CA VAL A 68 -8.31 18.52 1.31
C VAL A 68 -7.78 19.86 0.77
N THR A 69 -8.25 20.27 -0.40
CA THR A 69 -7.88 21.52 -1.08
C THR A 69 -9.05 22.51 -1.20
N ARG A 70 -10.26 22.10 -0.81
CA ARG A 70 -11.46 22.96 -0.83
C ARG A 70 -12.29 22.78 0.43
N THR A 71 -13.00 23.84 0.81
CA THR A 71 -13.92 23.85 1.96
C THR A 71 -15.37 23.54 1.56
N SER A 72 -15.67 23.50 0.26
CA SER A 72 -16.97 23.16 -0.30
C SER A 72 -16.84 22.42 -1.64
N GLY A 73 -17.85 21.59 -1.95
CA GLY A 73 -17.83 20.71 -3.13
C GLY A 73 -16.90 19.51 -2.93
N VAL A 74 -16.23 19.09 -4.00
CA VAL A 74 -15.27 17.97 -3.94
C VAL A 74 -14.03 18.35 -3.12
N ALA A 75 -13.64 17.47 -2.20
CA ALA A 75 -12.60 17.77 -1.22
C ALA A 75 -11.20 18.04 -1.84
N TYR A 76 -10.90 17.45 -3.00
CA TYR A 76 -9.61 17.59 -3.68
C TYR A 76 -9.79 17.92 -5.17
N GLN A 77 -9.03 18.88 -5.68
CA GLN A 77 -8.83 19.11 -7.11
C GLN A 77 -7.36 19.28 -7.42
N TYR A 78 -6.87 18.60 -8.47
CA TYR A 78 -5.46 18.59 -8.82
C TYR A 78 -4.86 19.98 -9.09
N ALA A 79 -5.66 20.88 -9.68
CA ALA A 79 -5.22 22.23 -10.01
C ALA A 79 -5.12 23.18 -8.79
N ASP A 80 -5.64 22.78 -7.62
CA ASP A 80 -5.57 23.62 -6.44
C ASP A 80 -4.15 23.61 -5.85
N THR A 81 -3.65 24.77 -5.45
CA THR A 81 -2.28 24.95 -4.94
C THR A 81 -2.17 24.91 -3.42
N VAL A 82 -3.31 24.88 -2.73
CA VAL A 82 -3.40 25.01 -1.27
C VAL A 82 -4.04 23.77 -0.68
N VAL A 83 -3.40 23.19 0.34
CA VAL A 83 -3.94 22.09 1.13
C VAL A 83 -4.35 22.63 2.50
N TYR A 84 -5.64 22.52 2.81
CA TYR A 84 -6.21 22.91 4.10
C TYR A 84 -5.92 21.90 5.22
N GLY A 85 -5.60 20.66 4.84
CA GLY A 85 -5.22 19.58 5.74
C GLY A 85 -5.50 18.21 5.13
N PHE A 86 -5.55 17.20 5.99
CA PHE A 86 -5.87 15.82 5.65
C PHE A 86 -7.08 15.38 6.47
N SER A 87 -8.05 14.77 5.80
CA SER A 87 -9.32 14.40 6.41
C SER A 87 -9.70 12.97 6.03
N THR A 88 -10.62 12.39 6.78
CA THR A 88 -11.26 11.13 6.43
C THR A 88 -12.42 11.33 5.45
N ALA A 89 -12.25 12.28 4.52
CA ALA A 89 -13.37 12.86 3.80
C ALA A 89 -13.98 11.90 2.80
N LEU A 90 -15.30 11.75 2.83
CA LEU A 90 -16.02 10.81 1.96
C LEU A 90 -16.80 11.51 0.85
N SER A 91 -16.86 12.84 0.83
CA SER A 91 -17.60 13.57 -0.21
C SER A 91 -16.81 13.60 -1.53
N HIS A 92 -16.84 12.45 -2.20
CA HIS A 92 -16.31 12.24 -3.55
C HIS A 92 -17.38 12.56 -4.61
N THR A 93 -18.66 12.55 -4.21
CA THR A 93 -19.88 12.65 -5.02
C THR A 93 -20.31 14.01 -5.59
N THR A 94 -20.70 14.91 -4.68
CA THR A 94 -21.63 16.03 -4.94
C THR A 94 -21.63 16.96 -3.73
N ASP A 95 -22.32 18.12 -3.81
CA ASP A 95 -22.56 19.19 -2.81
C ASP A 95 -23.00 18.79 -1.37
N SER A 96 -22.73 17.57 -0.88
CA SER A 96 -22.87 17.24 0.53
C SER A 96 -21.64 17.72 1.30
N THR A 97 -21.85 18.78 2.08
CA THR A 97 -21.13 19.02 3.34
C THR A 97 -21.34 17.80 4.25
N GLU A 98 -20.55 16.76 4.09
CA GLU A 98 -20.51 15.61 5.00
C GLU A 98 -19.94 16.09 6.34
N GLN A 99 -20.79 16.18 7.37
CA GLN A 99 -20.54 16.88 8.64
C GLN A 99 -19.76 16.06 9.68
N ASN A 100 -19.11 14.95 9.32
CA ASN A 100 -18.54 14.01 10.28
C ASN A 100 -17.08 13.63 9.96
N GLU A 101 -16.28 14.61 9.58
CA GLU A 101 -14.89 14.39 9.20
C GLU A 101 -13.94 15.10 10.17
N ILE A 102 -12.82 14.46 10.48
CA ILE A 102 -11.76 15.05 11.31
C ILE A 102 -10.70 15.61 10.38
N LEU A 103 -10.62 16.94 10.28
CA LEU A 103 -9.56 17.61 9.56
C LEU A 103 -8.31 17.77 10.44
N PHE A 104 -7.24 17.09 10.04
CA PHE A 104 -5.93 17.21 10.64
C PHE A 104 -5.02 18.10 9.79
N MET A 105 -4.50 19.19 10.39
CA MET A 105 -3.56 20.09 9.72
C MET A 105 -2.32 20.28 10.60
N PRO A 106 -1.18 19.63 10.29
CA PRO A 106 0.07 19.93 10.96
C PRO A 106 0.50 21.36 10.59
N THR A 107 0.89 22.15 11.59
CA THR A 107 1.35 23.54 11.37
C THR A 107 2.52 23.88 12.30
N THR A 108 3.22 24.96 11.97
CA THR A 108 4.28 25.54 12.81
C THR A 108 3.95 27.02 13.06
N GLY A 109 4.48 27.59 14.14
CA GLY A 109 4.14 28.96 14.54
C GLY A 109 2.76 29.07 15.20
N THR A 110 2.08 30.19 15.02
CA THR A 110 0.79 30.47 15.66
C THR A 110 -0.33 29.63 15.02
N PRO A 111 -1.04 28.79 15.79
CA PRO A 111 -2.15 28.00 15.25
C PRO A 111 -3.26 28.89 14.67
N ARG A 112 -3.71 28.56 13.45
CA ARG A 112 -4.91 29.13 12.80
C ARG A 112 -6.02 28.08 12.82
N LEU A 113 -7.01 28.32 13.68
CA LEU A 113 -8.12 27.38 13.90
C LEU A 113 -9.20 27.54 12.83
N ASN A 114 -9.47 28.78 12.40
CA ASN A 114 -10.41 29.06 11.33
C ASN A 114 -9.76 28.74 9.98
N LEU A 115 -10.52 28.07 9.10
CA LEU A 115 -10.04 27.67 7.77
C LEU A 115 -9.74 28.87 6.89
N GLU A 116 -10.55 29.92 6.98
CA GLU A 116 -10.40 31.17 6.22
C GLU A 116 -9.14 31.96 6.59
N GLU A 117 -8.61 31.75 7.79
CA GLU A 117 -7.37 32.40 8.26
C GLU A 117 -6.11 31.62 7.87
N ARG A 118 -6.26 30.44 7.25
CA ARG A 118 -5.12 29.67 6.74
C ARG A 118 -4.67 30.33 5.45
N PRO A 119 -3.39 30.74 5.34
CA PRO A 119 -2.92 31.42 4.15
C PRO A 119 -3.12 30.54 2.93
N SER A 120 -3.88 31.04 1.96
CA SER A 120 -3.74 30.63 0.57
C SER A 120 -2.39 31.15 0.10
N VAL A 121 -1.43 30.24 -0.07
CA VAL A 121 -0.10 30.57 -0.59
C VAL A 121 -0.22 31.08 -2.02
#